data_AF-A0A9P0X5T0-F1
#
_entry.id   AF-A0A9P0X5T0-F1
#
_cell.length_a   1.000
_cell.length_b   1.000
_cell.length_c   1.000
_cell.angle_alpha   90.00
_cell.angle_beta   90.00
_cell.angle_gamma   90.00
#
_symmetry.space_group_name_H-M   'P 1'
#
loop_
_entity.id
_entity.type
_entity.pdbx_description
1 polymer ?
#
loop_
_entity_poly.entity_id
_entity_poly.type
_entity_poly.pdbx_seq_one_letter_code
_entity_poly.pdbx_strand_id
1 'polypeptide(L)'
;MGIIKVIFLLALFGSGFVLCEDQPCASRDGDNAESFVCVCNSTYCDTVSREPPAVGSYVIYTSSKSGKRLEKSNGIIESYSNLAQGQSEECDISDLYSEMAQEARKQTFGEDESCAERFWSSVSLDLQTDNRQQYVEGFGGSITDAVAYNWYKLSEETRSRLIRYR
;
A
#
# COMPACT_ATOMS: atom_id res chain seq x y z
N MET A 1 6.94 -51.72 -18.35
CA MET A 1 6.17 -50.81 -19.23
C MET A 1 5.08 -50.01 -18.51
N GLY A 2 4.51 -50.46 -17.37
CA GLY A 2 3.45 -49.72 -16.66
C GLY A 2 3.92 -48.51 -15.84
N ILE A 3 5.11 -48.58 -15.24
CA ILE A 3 5.62 -47.51 -14.35
C ILE A 3 5.92 -46.21 -15.12
N ILE A 4 6.43 -46.32 -16.35
CA ILE A 4 6.72 -45.16 -17.22
C ILE A 4 5.41 -44.44 -17.63
N LYS A 5 4.31 -45.18 -17.84
CA LYS A 5 2.98 -44.59 -18.13
C LYS A 5 2.38 -43.88 -16.93
N VAL A 6 2.59 -44.39 -15.71
CA VAL A 6 2.12 -43.75 -14.46
C VAL A 6 2.88 -42.45 -14.21
N ILE A 7 4.19 -42.41 -14.46
CA ILE A 7 4.99 -41.19 -14.35
C ILE A 7 4.55 -40.14 -15.40
N PHE A 8 4.27 -40.57 -16.64
CA PHE A 8 3.74 -39.67 -17.68
C PHE A 8 2.34 -39.12 -17.35
N LEU A 9 1.47 -39.94 -16.74
CA LEU A 9 0.13 -39.53 -16.31
C LEU A 9 0.17 -38.55 -15.12
N LEU A 10 1.10 -38.74 -14.17
CA LEU A 10 1.30 -37.81 -13.05
C LEU A 10 1.90 -36.47 -13.51
N ALA A 11 2.78 -36.48 -14.51
CA ALA A 11 3.33 -35.25 -15.10
C ALA A 11 2.28 -34.43 -15.88
N LEU A 12 1.29 -35.09 -16.50
CA LEU A 12 0.18 -34.43 -17.22
C LEU A 12 -0.88 -33.82 -16.28
N PHE A 13 -1.00 -34.30 -15.04
CA PHE A 13 -1.87 -33.71 -14.01
C PHE A 13 -1.18 -32.65 -13.14
N GLY A 14 0.15 -32.46 -13.30
CA GLY A 14 0.93 -31.49 -12.54
C GLY A 14 0.98 -30.07 -13.11
N SER A 15 0.34 -29.81 -14.25
CA SER A 15 0.32 -28.49 -14.88
C SER A 15 -0.98 -27.74 -14.57
N GLY A 16 -0.98 -26.92 -13.51
CA GLY A 16 -2.04 -25.91 -13.35
C GLY A 16 -2.41 -25.47 -11.94
N PHE A 17 -1.49 -25.43 -10.97
CA PHE A 17 -1.69 -24.53 -9.84
C PHE A 17 -1.14 -23.16 -10.23
N VAL A 18 -2.00 -22.29 -10.78
CA VAL A 18 -1.70 -20.86 -10.88
C VAL A 18 -1.88 -20.30 -9.48
N LEU A 19 -0.79 -20.20 -8.72
CA LEU A 19 -0.78 -19.36 -7.53
C LEU A 19 -0.91 -17.91 -8.02
N CYS A 20 -2.05 -17.29 -7.75
CA CYS A 20 -2.32 -15.90 -8.10
C CYS A 20 -1.62 -14.99 -7.09
N GLU A 21 -0.32 -14.80 -7.28
CA GLU A 21 0.40 -13.73 -6.61
C GLU A 21 0.07 -12.38 -7.27
N ASP A 22 0.19 -11.30 -6.52
CA ASP A 22 -0.01 -9.97 -7.06
C ASP A 22 1.05 -9.61 -8.08
N GLN A 23 0.60 -9.14 -9.23
CA GLN A 23 1.49 -8.69 -10.28
C GLN A 23 2.13 -7.36 -9.85
N PRO A 24 3.46 -7.25 -9.82
CA PRO A 24 4.11 -6.05 -9.31
C PRO A 24 3.91 -4.86 -10.24
N CYS A 25 4.20 -3.65 -9.75
CA CYS A 25 4.23 -2.46 -10.58
C CYS A 25 5.38 -2.51 -11.60
N ALA A 26 5.05 -2.43 -12.89
CA ALA A 26 6.03 -2.13 -13.94
C ALA A 26 6.37 -0.64 -13.90
N SER A 27 7.30 -0.27 -13.01
CA SER A 27 7.71 1.12 -12.80
C SER A 27 8.31 1.75 -14.05
N ARG A 28 7.91 2.99 -14.32
CA ARG A 28 8.55 3.89 -15.27
C ARG A 28 8.66 5.27 -14.65
N ASP A 29 9.85 5.85 -14.68
CA ASP A 29 10.09 7.19 -14.15
C ASP A 29 9.22 8.23 -14.89
N GLY A 30 8.71 9.20 -14.14
CA GLY A 30 8.04 10.36 -14.70
C GLY A 30 9.04 11.37 -15.25
N ASP A 31 8.56 12.26 -16.14
CA ASP A 31 9.40 13.21 -16.88
C ASP A 31 10.26 14.13 -15.97
N ASN A 32 9.83 14.37 -14.74
CA ASN A 32 10.52 15.25 -13.77
C ASN A 32 11.21 14.51 -12.62
N ALA A 33 11.32 13.17 -12.66
CA ALA A 33 11.93 12.32 -11.62
C ALA A 33 11.40 12.49 -10.17
N GLU A 34 10.36 13.29 -9.94
CA GLU A 34 9.75 13.48 -8.63
C GLU A 34 8.92 12.26 -8.17
N SER A 35 8.50 11.41 -9.12
CA SER A 35 7.76 10.18 -8.86
C SER A 35 7.81 9.27 -10.10
N PHE A 36 7.22 8.08 -9.98
CA PHE A 36 7.12 7.09 -11.05
C PHE A 36 5.68 6.61 -11.24
N VAL A 37 5.40 6.06 -12.41
CA VAL A 37 4.11 5.47 -12.79
C VAL A 37 4.19 3.96 -12.94
N CYS A 38 3.08 3.25 -12.74
CA CYS A 38 2.96 1.84 -13.10
C CYS A 38 2.41 1.73 -14.52
N VAL A 39 3.17 1.11 -15.42
CA VAL A 39 2.81 0.95 -16.82
C VAL A 39 1.85 -0.23 -16.98
N CYS A 40 0.71 0.03 -17.60
CA CYS A 40 -0.31 -0.95 -17.92
C CYS A 40 -0.56 -0.96 -19.43
N ASN A 41 -0.76 -2.15 -20.01
CA ASN A 41 -1.03 -2.38 -21.42
C ASN A 41 -1.96 -3.61 -21.60
N SER A 42 -2.15 -4.08 -22.84
CA SER A 42 -3.06 -5.17 -23.18
C SER A 42 -2.68 -6.51 -22.52
N THR A 43 -1.40 -6.72 -22.22
CA THR A 43 -0.87 -7.98 -21.68
C THR A 43 -0.45 -7.90 -20.21
N TYR A 44 -0.29 -6.69 -19.66
CA TYR A 44 0.31 -6.48 -18.34
C TYR A 44 -0.38 -5.34 -17.60
N CYS A 45 -0.67 -5.54 -16.31
CA CYS A 45 -1.06 -4.49 -15.36
C CYS A 45 -0.68 -4.99 -13.96
N ASP A 46 -0.31 -4.09 -13.05
CA ASP A 46 -0.17 -4.46 -11.64
C ASP A 46 -1.50 -4.85 -11.02
N THR A 47 -1.47 -5.72 -10.01
CA THR A 47 -2.67 -6.18 -9.31
C THR A 47 -2.47 -6.13 -7.81
N VAL A 48 -3.56 -6.00 -7.07
CA VAL A 48 -3.56 -6.06 -5.61
C VAL A 48 -4.74 -6.89 -5.12
N SER A 49 -4.47 -8.05 -4.53
CA SER A 49 -5.47 -8.90 -3.93
C SER A 49 -5.77 -8.45 -2.51
N ARG A 50 -7.07 -8.42 -2.20
CA ARG A 50 -7.64 -7.93 -0.94
C ARG A 50 -8.38 -9.08 -0.30
N GLU A 51 -7.74 -9.71 0.68
CA GLU A 51 -8.35 -10.77 1.48
C GLU A 51 -8.42 -10.28 2.93
N PRO A 52 -9.58 -10.44 3.61
CA PRO A 52 -9.66 -10.13 5.03
C PRO A 52 -8.63 -10.96 5.82
N PRO A 53 -7.85 -10.34 6.72
CA PRO A 53 -6.93 -11.08 7.56
C PRO A 53 -7.67 -12.07 8.47
N ALA A 54 -6.95 -13.13 8.89
CA ALA A 54 -7.43 -14.02 9.93
C ALA A 54 -7.61 -13.25 11.26
N VAL A 55 -8.47 -13.76 12.14
CA VAL A 55 -8.64 -13.18 13.48
C VAL A 55 -7.31 -13.14 14.21
N GLY A 56 -6.93 -11.98 14.76
CA GLY A 56 -5.66 -11.77 15.44
C GLY A 56 -4.49 -11.41 14.53
N SER A 57 -4.71 -11.20 13.22
CA SER A 57 -3.71 -10.68 12.29
C SER A 57 -4.17 -9.43 11.56
N TYR A 58 -3.25 -8.76 10.89
CA TYR A 58 -3.51 -7.58 10.07
C TYR A 58 -2.72 -7.63 8.76
N VAL A 59 -3.18 -6.88 7.76
CA VAL A 59 -2.50 -6.62 6.48
C VAL A 59 -2.21 -5.13 6.39
N ILE A 60 -0.98 -4.77 6.02
CA ILE A 60 -0.56 -3.41 5.72
C ILE A 60 -0.38 -3.28 4.21
N TYR A 61 -0.90 -2.20 3.64
CA TYR A 61 -0.65 -1.80 2.25
C TYR A 61 0.23 -0.55 2.24
N THR A 62 1.44 -0.67 1.71
CA THR A 62 2.43 0.42 1.71
C THR A 62 2.63 1.01 0.32
N SER A 63 2.58 2.34 0.22
CA SER A 63 3.02 3.07 -0.97
C SER A 63 4.05 4.12 -0.58
N SER A 64 5.06 4.34 -1.43
CA SER A 64 6.13 5.29 -1.15
C SER A 64 6.55 6.05 -2.40
N LYS A 65 7.19 7.22 -2.20
CA LYS A 65 7.87 7.97 -3.27
C LYS A 65 8.98 7.12 -3.91
N SER A 66 9.65 6.29 -3.11
CA SER A 66 10.82 5.51 -3.51
C SER A 66 10.53 4.25 -4.34
N GLY A 67 9.29 3.74 -4.39
CA GLY A 67 9.05 2.52 -5.17
C GLY A 67 7.86 1.66 -4.77
N LYS A 68 7.36 1.79 -3.54
CA LYS A 68 6.29 0.91 -3.07
C LYS A 68 4.95 1.30 -3.68
N ARG A 69 4.18 0.31 -4.11
CA ARG A 69 2.85 0.47 -4.74
C ARG A 69 1.90 -0.57 -4.17
N LEU A 70 1.16 -0.16 -3.15
CA LEU A 70 0.27 -1.04 -2.37
C LEU A 70 0.94 -2.37 -1.99
N GLU A 71 2.23 -2.31 -1.66
CA GLU A 71 3.02 -3.48 -1.25
C GLU A 71 2.43 -4.04 0.04
N LYS A 72 2.11 -5.33 0.03
CA LYS A 72 1.53 -6.02 1.17
C LYS A 72 2.59 -6.50 2.15
N SER A 73 2.32 -6.28 3.43
CA SER A 73 2.94 -7.02 4.52
C SER A 73 1.89 -7.44 5.52
N ASN A 74 2.17 -8.48 6.29
CA ASN A 74 1.25 -9.03 7.28
C ASN A 74 1.90 -8.98 8.66
N GLY A 75 1.08 -8.92 9.70
CA GLY A 75 1.55 -9.04 11.07
C GLY A 75 0.51 -9.65 12.00
N ILE A 76 0.92 -9.92 13.22
CA ILE A 76 0.06 -10.49 14.27
C ILE A 76 -0.25 -9.37 15.26
N ILE A 77 -1.51 -9.29 15.69
CA ILE A 77 -1.94 -8.36 16.71
C ILE A 77 -1.42 -8.89 18.05
N GLU A 78 -0.52 -8.13 18.67
CA GLU A 78 -0.02 -8.43 20.00
C GLU A 78 -1.05 -8.01 21.06
N SER A 79 -1.12 -8.79 22.15
CA SER A 79 -1.88 -8.38 23.32
C SER A 79 -1.17 -7.23 24.03
N TYR A 80 -1.93 -6.21 24.41
CA TYR A 80 -1.47 -5.01 25.13
C TYR A 80 -0.69 -5.33 26.41
N SER A 81 -0.84 -6.54 26.98
CA SER A 81 -0.13 -6.99 28.18
C SER A 81 1.40 -7.07 28.07
N ASN A 82 1.98 -6.94 26.86
CA ASN A 82 3.43 -7.01 26.64
C ASN A 82 4.05 -5.69 26.15
N LEU A 83 3.26 -4.63 25.94
CA LEU A 83 3.80 -3.31 25.65
C LEU A 83 4.37 -2.76 26.95
N ALA A 84 5.70 -2.73 27.04
CA ALA A 84 6.42 -2.15 28.15
C ALA A 84 5.80 -0.79 28.50
N GLN A 85 5.45 -0.64 29.78
CA GLN A 85 5.02 0.60 30.40
C GLN A 85 6.23 1.54 30.46
N GLY A 86 6.69 1.98 29.29
CA GLY A 86 7.79 2.91 29.13
C GLY A 86 7.27 4.30 29.40
N GLN A 87 7.68 4.89 30.53
CA GLN A 87 7.55 6.31 30.78
C GLN A 87 8.36 7.05 29.71
N SER A 88 7.72 7.48 28.62
CA SER A 88 8.32 8.45 27.70
C SER A 88 8.21 9.82 28.37
N GLU A 89 9.35 10.40 28.72
CA GLU A 89 9.44 11.84 28.93
C GLU A 89 8.88 12.55 27.69
N GLU A 90 8.03 13.53 27.95
CA GLU A 90 7.12 14.17 27.02
C GLU A 90 7.88 15.05 26.01
N CYS A 91 8.09 14.58 24.77
CA CYS A 91 8.17 15.49 23.63
C CYS A 91 6.72 15.96 23.38
N ASP A 92 6.35 17.13 23.92
CA ASP A 92 5.02 17.71 23.74
C ASP A 92 4.83 18.08 22.26
N ILE A 93 3.75 17.56 21.68
CA ILE A 93 3.38 17.75 20.27
C ILE A 93 3.11 19.25 19.98
N SER A 94 2.91 20.09 21.00
CA SER A 94 2.77 21.55 20.85
C SER A 94 3.97 22.20 20.19
N ASP A 95 5.17 21.68 20.44
CA ASP A 95 6.41 22.28 19.96
C ASP A 95 6.59 22.04 18.46
N LEU A 96 6.22 20.84 17.96
CA LEU A 96 6.32 20.47 16.54
C LEU A 96 5.36 21.26 15.63
N TYR A 97 4.14 21.57 16.10
CA TYR A 97 3.19 22.38 15.32
C TYR A 97 3.64 23.84 15.18
N SER A 98 4.40 24.36 16.15
CA SER A 98 4.90 25.73 16.11
C SER A 98 6.05 25.92 15.12
N GLU A 99 6.82 24.87 14.82
CA GLU A 99 7.94 24.88 13.88
C GLU A 99 7.48 24.85 12.42
N MET A 100 6.51 23.97 12.08
CA MET A 100 5.94 23.90 10.73
C MET A 100 5.22 25.20 10.30
N ALA A 101 4.72 25.98 11.26
CA ALA A 101 4.07 27.26 11.00
C ALA A 101 5.06 28.41 10.67
N GLN A 102 6.36 28.24 10.98
CA GLN A 102 7.38 29.29 10.86
C GLN A 102 8.33 29.12 9.67
N GLU A 103 8.21 28.06 8.89
CA GLU A 103 9.06 27.73 7.72
C GLU A 103 8.88 28.62 6.49
N ALA A 104 8.52 29.89 6.71
CA ALA A 104 8.65 30.96 5.72
C ALA A 104 9.82 31.92 6.00
N ARG A 105 10.50 31.85 7.17
CA ARG A 105 11.56 32.83 7.53
C ARG A 105 12.63 32.30 8.50
N LYS A 106 13.59 31.50 8.01
CA LYS A 106 15.04 31.71 8.26
C LYS A 106 15.88 30.58 7.66
N GLN A 107 16.80 30.98 6.78
CA GLN A 107 18.01 30.23 6.50
C GLN A 107 18.87 30.19 7.78
N THR A 108 19.42 29.02 8.06
CA THR A 108 20.28 28.65 9.21
C THR A 108 19.51 28.24 10.47
N PHE A 109 19.26 26.93 10.60
CA PHE A 109 18.94 26.28 11.87
C PHE A 109 19.97 25.16 12.08
N GLY A 110 20.63 25.16 13.24
CA GLY A 110 21.55 24.11 13.63
C GLY A 110 20.80 22.82 13.85
N GLU A 111 21.43 21.72 13.48
CA GLU A 111 20.96 20.35 13.64
C GLU A 111 20.68 20.05 15.12
N ASP A 112 19.43 20.17 15.56
CA ASP A 112 18.94 19.48 16.75
C ASP A 112 17.99 18.36 16.28
N GLU A 113 18.59 17.42 15.56
CA GLU A 113 17.98 16.28 14.85
C GLU A 113 17.55 15.14 15.80
N SER A 114 17.14 15.45 17.05
CA SER A 114 17.01 14.45 18.11
C SER A 114 15.57 14.13 18.56
N CYS A 115 14.66 15.10 18.65
CA CYS A 115 13.27 14.82 19.10
C CYS A 115 12.40 14.28 17.95
N ALA A 116 12.55 14.75 16.71
CA ALA A 116 11.78 14.25 15.57
C ALA A 116 12.01 12.75 15.31
N GLU A 117 13.27 12.31 15.30
CA GLU A 117 13.64 10.90 15.15
C GLU A 117 13.17 10.05 16.34
N ARG A 118 13.22 10.58 17.57
CA ARG A 118 12.72 9.89 18.77
C ARG A 118 11.19 9.81 18.82
N PHE A 119 10.49 10.83 18.32
CA PHE A 119 9.03 10.83 18.24
C PHE A 119 8.53 9.69 17.33
N TRP A 120 9.05 9.60 16.11
CA TRP A 120 8.67 8.51 15.19
C TRP A 120 9.05 7.12 15.70
N SER A 121 10.01 7.03 16.63
CA SER A 121 10.37 5.77 17.28
C SER A 121 9.36 5.28 18.32
N SER A 122 8.44 6.13 18.79
CA SER A 122 7.49 5.79 19.87
C SER A 122 6.12 6.48 19.77
N VAL A 123 5.44 6.37 18.62
CA VAL A 123 4.04 6.81 18.49
C VAL A 123 3.08 5.66 18.81
N SER A 124 2.14 5.89 19.73
CA SER A 124 1.03 4.98 19.99
C SER A 124 -0.29 5.61 19.53
N LEU A 125 -1.07 4.86 18.74
CA LEU A 125 -2.40 5.27 18.27
C LEU A 125 -3.44 4.36 18.92
N ASP A 126 -4.29 4.93 19.77
CA ASP A 126 -5.35 4.19 20.47
C ASP A 126 -6.70 4.35 19.75
N LEU A 127 -7.34 3.22 19.43
CA LEU A 127 -8.59 3.17 18.68
C LEU A 127 -9.79 3.14 19.63
N GLN A 128 -10.47 4.28 19.77
CA GLN A 128 -11.70 4.41 20.55
C GLN A 128 -12.91 3.95 19.71
N THR A 129 -13.48 2.79 20.04
CA THR A 129 -14.55 2.15 19.24
C THR A 129 -15.97 2.44 19.72
N ASP A 130 -16.10 3.04 20.90
CA ASP A 130 -17.33 3.51 21.53
C ASP A 130 -17.79 4.86 20.96
N ASN A 131 -16.85 5.73 20.58
CA ASN A 131 -17.12 7.01 19.95
C ASN A 131 -17.25 6.87 18.43
N ARG A 132 -18.48 6.64 17.96
CA ARG A 132 -18.78 6.49 16.53
C ARG A 132 -18.97 7.83 15.84
N GLN A 133 -18.37 7.96 14.66
CA GLN A 133 -18.53 9.12 13.77
C GLN A 133 -19.47 8.79 12.60
N GLN A 134 -19.38 9.55 11.52
CA GLN A 134 -20.22 9.36 10.33
C GLN A 134 -20.05 7.97 9.70
N TYR A 135 -21.12 7.50 9.05
CA TYR A 135 -21.06 6.37 8.16
C TYR A 135 -20.38 6.75 6.84
N VAL A 136 -19.59 5.84 6.27
CA VAL A 136 -18.92 6.03 4.98
C VAL A 136 -19.71 5.28 3.91
N GLU A 137 -20.30 6.03 2.97
CA GLU A 137 -21.02 5.46 1.82
C GLU A 137 -20.08 4.76 0.84
N GLY A 138 -18.93 5.38 0.54
CA GLY A 138 -17.95 4.79 -0.37
C GLY A 138 -16.92 5.77 -0.91
N PHE A 139 -16.08 5.27 -1.81
CA PHE A 139 -15.02 6.01 -2.50
C PHE A 139 -15.05 5.68 -3.99
N GLY A 140 -14.68 6.64 -4.84
CA GLY A 140 -14.70 6.45 -6.29
C GLY A 140 -14.10 7.62 -7.06
N GLY A 141 -14.40 7.67 -8.35
CA GLY A 141 -13.98 8.74 -9.26
C GLY A 141 -15.11 9.18 -10.19
N SER A 142 -14.87 10.23 -10.96
CA SER A 142 -15.84 10.75 -11.93
C SER A 142 -15.67 10.10 -13.30
N ILE A 143 -16.78 9.66 -13.90
CA ILE A 143 -16.81 9.16 -15.28
C ILE A 143 -17.38 10.26 -16.17
N THR A 144 -16.51 11.16 -16.60
CA THR A 144 -16.85 12.25 -17.53
C THR A 144 -16.69 11.83 -18.98
N ASP A 145 -17.20 12.64 -19.92
CA ASP A 145 -17.01 12.43 -21.36
C ASP A 145 -15.52 12.29 -21.72
N ALA A 146 -14.65 13.08 -21.10
CA ALA A 146 -13.20 13.00 -21.31
C ALA A 146 -12.61 11.66 -20.83
N VAL A 147 -13.05 11.17 -19.66
CA VAL A 147 -12.63 9.86 -19.13
C VAL A 147 -13.10 8.76 -20.06
N ALA A 148 -14.39 8.75 -20.42
CA ALA A 148 -14.98 7.75 -21.31
C ALA A 148 -14.30 7.73 -22.69
N TYR A 149 -14.03 8.91 -23.26
CA TYR A 149 -13.33 9.03 -24.54
C TYR A 149 -11.91 8.48 -24.48
N ASN A 150 -11.15 8.79 -23.42
CA ASN A 150 -9.80 8.26 -23.22
C ASN A 150 -9.79 6.74 -23.01
N TRP A 151 -10.76 6.19 -22.27
CA TRP A 151 -10.89 4.75 -22.08
C TRP A 151 -11.26 4.03 -23.38
N TYR A 152 -12.14 4.62 -24.19
CA TYR A 152 -12.56 4.05 -25.46
C TYR A 152 -11.43 4.01 -26.49
N LYS A 153 -10.43 4.90 -26.38
CA LYS A 153 -9.23 4.90 -27.24
C LYS A 153 -8.27 3.73 -26.99
N LEU A 154 -8.39 3.06 -25.84
CA LEU A 154 -7.55 1.91 -25.51
C LEU A 154 -8.01 0.66 -26.27
N SER A 155 -7.13 -0.32 -26.46
CA SER A 155 -7.55 -1.65 -26.93
C SER A 155 -8.55 -2.25 -25.94
N GLU A 156 -9.39 -3.17 -26.41
CA GLU A 156 -10.40 -3.80 -25.56
C GLU A 156 -9.79 -4.47 -24.32
N GLU A 157 -8.66 -5.14 -24.49
CA GLU A 157 -7.92 -5.82 -23.42
C GLU A 157 -7.35 -4.81 -22.43
N THR A 158 -6.75 -3.73 -22.92
CA THR A 158 -6.17 -2.68 -22.07
C THR A 158 -7.27 -1.96 -21.28
N ARG A 159 -8.40 -1.65 -21.92
CA ARG A 159 -9.58 -1.05 -21.29
C ARG A 159 -10.16 -1.95 -20.22
N SER A 160 -10.28 -3.26 -20.50
CA SER A 160 -10.77 -4.25 -19.53
C SER A 160 -9.86 -4.35 -18.31
N ARG A 161 -8.53 -4.39 -18.50
CA ARG A 161 -7.55 -4.37 -17.42
C ARG A 161 -7.63 -3.08 -16.59
N LEU A 162 -7.75 -1.93 -17.25
CA LEU A 162 -7.89 -0.64 -16.59
C LEU A 162 -9.10 -0.62 -15.65
N ILE A 163 -10.26 -1.11 -16.08
CA ILE A 163 -11.50 -1.10 -15.28
C ILE A 163 -11.46 -2.15 -14.15
N ARG A 164 -10.80 -3.29 -14.38
CA ARG A 164 -10.80 -4.40 -13.41
C ARG A 164 -9.77 -4.23 -12.29
N TYR A 165 -8.61 -3.64 -12.58
CA TYR A 165 -7.46 -3.62 -11.68
C TYR A 165 -7.15 -2.22 -11.09
N ARG A 166 -8.04 -1.23 -11.29
CA ARG A 166 -7.96 0.10 -10.68
C ARG A 166 -9.19 0.41 -9.85
#